data_AF-A0A2K5LVZ6-F1
#
_entry.id   AF-A0A2K5LVZ6-F1
#
_cell.length_a   1.000
_cell.length_b   1.000
_cell.length_c   1.000
_cell.angle_alpha   90.00
_cell.angle_beta   90.00
_cell.angle_gamma   90.00
#
_symmetry.space_group_name_H-M   'P 1'
#
loop_
_entity.id
_entity.type
_entity.pdbx_description
1 polymer ?
#
loop_
_entity_poly.entity_id
_entity_poly.type
_entity_poly.pdbx_seq_one_letter_code
_entity_poly.pdbx_strand_id
1 'polypeptide(L)'
;MRSDASDMLAAALEQMDGIIAGSKALEYSNGIFDCQSPTSPFMGSLRALHLVEDLRGLLEMMETDEKEEDQPYLYYFLFQTNGHLPGNGDLSVLTGQVEDEGEKIRDLEFCLEEHREKLNATKEILQQELLSRTFSETRKLDLMAEISNLKLKLTAVEKDRLDYEDKFRDTEGLIQEIDDLRLKVSEMDSERLQYEKKLKSTKDELASLKEQLEEKESEVKRLQEKLVCKMKGEGVEIVDRGKKIYFTFVISFF
;
A
#
# COMPACT_ATOMS: atom_id res chain seq x y z
N MET A 1 -34.34 6.59 22.78
CA MET A 1 -33.19 5.96 23.47
C MET A 1 -32.43 4.97 22.59
N ARG A 2 -33.06 4.13 21.77
CA ARG A 2 -32.35 3.20 20.87
C ARG A 2 -31.85 3.84 19.55
N SER A 3 -32.44 4.95 19.12
CA SER A 3 -32.03 5.70 17.91
C SER A 3 -30.73 6.47 18.13
N ASP A 4 -30.60 7.19 19.25
CA ASP A 4 -29.49 8.12 19.47
C ASP A 4 -28.12 7.43 19.46
N ALA A 5 -28.03 6.21 19.99
CA ALA A 5 -26.79 5.42 19.95
C ALA A 5 -26.45 4.94 18.53
N SER A 6 -27.46 4.64 17.71
CA SER A 6 -27.28 4.23 16.31
C SER A 6 -26.87 5.43 15.45
N ASP A 7 -27.46 6.60 15.70
CA ASP A 7 -27.17 7.84 14.97
C ASP A 7 -25.76 8.36 15.33
N MET A 8 -25.35 8.26 16.60
CA MET A 8 -23.97 8.57 17.01
C MET A 8 -22.95 7.65 16.36
N LEU A 9 -23.25 6.34 16.24
CA LEU A 9 -22.34 5.39 15.60
C LEU A 9 -22.25 5.66 14.09
N ALA A 10 -23.37 5.96 13.44
CA ALA A 10 -23.39 6.30 12.02
C ALA A 10 -22.59 7.59 11.73
N ALA A 11 -22.76 8.62 12.55
CA ALA A 11 -22.00 9.87 12.45
C ALA A 11 -20.49 9.65 12.69
N ALA A 12 -20.12 8.78 13.63
CA ALA A 12 -18.72 8.44 13.90
C ALA A 12 -18.06 7.71 12.72
N LEU A 13 -18.78 6.76 12.09
CA LEU A 13 -18.28 6.05 10.90
C LEU A 13 -18.11 6.99 9.70
N GLU A 14 -19.07 7.90 9.47
CA GLU A 14 -18.95 8.92 8.42
C GLU A 14 -17.79 9.90 8.68
N GLN A 15 -17.47 10.15 9.96
CA GLN A 15 -16.29 10.94 10.32
C GLN A 15 -14.99 10.18 10.04
N MET A 16 -14.93 8.87 10.31
CA MET A 16 -13.78 8.03 9.98
C MET A 16 -13.56 7.92 8.47
N ASP A 17 -14.63 7.74 7.69
CA ASP A 17 -14.55 7.70 6.23
C ASP A 17 -14.05 9.02 5.64
N GLY A 18 -14.49 10.16 6.20
CA GLY A 18 -13.98 11.47 5.81
C GLY A 18 -12.48 11.66 6.08
N ILE A 19 -11.94 11.04 7.13
CA ILE A 19 -10.50 11.07 7.44
C ILE A 19 -9.73 10.14 6.49
N ILE A 20 -10.24 8.94 6.21
CA ILE A 20 -9.61 7.97 5.30
C ILE A 20 -9.60 8.48 3.86
N ALA A 21 -10.70 9.12 3.42
CA ALA A 21 -10.82 9.73 2.10
C ALA A 21 -10.09 11.08 1.96
N GLY A 22 -9.50 11.61 3.06
CA GLY A 22 -8.77 12.88 3.07
C GLY A 22 -9.64 14.13 2.97
N SER A 23 -10.97 14.00 3.06
CA SER A 23 -11.95 15.10 2.95
C SER A 23 -12.20 15.83 4.29
N LYS A 24 -11.86 15.20 5.43
CA LYS A 24 -11.79 15.81 6.76
C LYS A 24 -10.35 15.72 7.27
N ALA A 25 -9.54 16.71 6.90
CA ALA A 25 -8.23 16.90 7.52
C ALA A 25 -8.46 17.28 8.99
N LEU A 26 -8.21 16.34 9.90
CA LEU A 26 -7.87 16.72 11.27
C LEU A 26 -6.55 17.48 11.13
N GLU A 27 -6.49 18.73 11.60
CA GLU A 27 -5.26 19.53 11.66
C GLU A 27 -4.27 18.92 12.67
N TYR A 28 -3.88 17.66 12.48
CA TYR A 28 -2.57 17.20 12.85
C TYR A 28 -1.68 17.58 11.69
N SER A 29 -0.97 18.68 11.89
CA SER A 29 0.09 19.19 11.03
C SER A 29 1.08 18.06 10.66
N ASN A 30 0.76 17.34 9.59
CA ASN A 30 1.66 16.48 8.83
C ASN A 30 2.58 17.36 7.97
N GLY A 31 3.34 18.22 8.62
CA GLY A 31 4.34 19.05 7.97
C GLY A 31 5.35 19.43 9.03
N ILE A 32 6.58 18.90 8.89
CA ILE A 32 7.82 19.41 9.45
C ILE A 32 7.66 19.97 10.87
N PHE A 33 8.05 19.18 11.88
CA PHE A 33 8.33 19.75 13.20
C PHE A 33 9.47 20.75 13.05
N ASP A 34 9.13 22.02 12.82
CA ASP A 34 10.05 23.13 13.05
C ASP A 34 10.39 23.12 14.54
N CYS A 35 11.65 22.85 14.84
CA CYS A 35 12.19 22.81 16.21
C CYS A 35 12.11 24.18 16.92
N GLN A 36 11.45 25.17 16.33
CA GLN A 36 11.36 26.55 16.79
C GLN A 36 9.93 26.98 17.17
N SER A 37 8.90 26.13 17.04
CA SER A 37 7.53 26.51 17.44
C SER A 37 7.34 26.50 18.97
N PRO A 38 6.79 27.59 19.58
CA PRO A 38 6.63 27.71 21.03
C PRO A 38 5.76 26.62 21.68
N THR A 39 4.86 26.02 20.90
CA THR A 39 3.85 25.03 21.33
C THR A 39 4.27 23.58 21.10
N SER A 40 5.49 23.32 20.63
CA SER A 40 5.99 21.94 20.46
C SER A 40 6.12 21.22 21.82
N PRO A 41 5.50 20.04 22.00
CA PRO A 41 5.69 19.20 23.20
C PRO A 41 7.16 18.80 23.41
N PHE A 42 7.94 18.74 22.32
CA PHE A 42 9.37 18.42 22.34
C PHE A 42 10.20 19.55 22.98
N MET A 43 9.85 20.82 22.71
CA MET A 43 10.46 21.98 23.37
C MET A 43 10.14 22.04 24.87
N GLY A 44 9.00 21.51 25.30
CA GLY A 44 8.67 21.38 26.73
C GLY A 44 9.69 20.52 27.49
N SER A 45 10.10 19.38 26.92
CA SER A 45 11.14 18.54 27.53
C SER A 45 12.53 19.17 27.44
N LEU A 46 12.87 19.87 26.35
CA LEU A 46 14.16 20.56 26.23
C LEU A 46 14.29 21.73 27.24
N ARG A 47 13.21 22.47 27.48
CA ARG A 47 13.17 23.53 28.51
C ARG A 47 13.32 22.96 29.93
N ALA A 48 12.67 21.83 30.20
CA ALA A 48 12.81 21.16 31.49
C ALA A 48 14.24 20.64 31.71
N LEU A 49 14.89 20.09 30.68
CA LEU A 49 16.28 19.65 30.75
C LEU A 49 17.25 20.81 31.00
N HIS A 50 17.09 21.94 30.29
CA HIS A 50 17.89 23.14 30.56
C HIS A 50 17.71 23.66 31.99
N LEU A 51 16.47 23.70 32.50
CA LEU A 51 16.23 24.14 33.87
C LEU A 51 16.87 23.19 34.91
N VAL A 52 16.86 21.88 34.65
CA VAL A 52 17.52 20.89 35.51
C VAL A 52 19.05 21.04 35.46
N GLU A 53 19.60 21.37 34.28
CA GLU A 53 21.01 21.66 34.08
C GLU A 53 21.45 22.93 34.85
N ASP A 54 20.66 24.00 34.74
CA ASP A 54 20.88 25.25 35.46
C ASP A 54 20.83 25.07 36.98
N LEU A 55 19.84 24.29 37.47
CA LEU A 55 19.71 23.97 38.89
C LEU A 55 20.87 23.09 39.39
N ARG A 56 21.38 22.18 38.55
CA ARG A 56 22.58 21.39 38.88
C ARG A 56 23.81 22.27 38.99
N GLY A 57 24.02 23.20 38.05
CA GLY A 57 25.13 24.15 38.11
C GLY A 57 25.09 25.04 39.35
N LEU A 58 23.90 25.50 39.77
CA LEU A 58 23.74 26.27 41.00
C LEU A 58 24.02 25.45 42.27
N LEU A 59 23.65 24.17 42.28
CA LEU A 59 23.92 23.26 43.40
C LEU A 59 25.40 22.86 43.50
N GLU A 60 26.09 22.70 42.36
CA GLU A 60 27.54 22.45 42.32
C GLU A 60 28.36 23.67 42.77
N MET A 61 27.88 24.90 42.53
CA MET A 61 28.51 26.12 43.08
C MET A 61 28.25 26.34 44.58
N MET A 62 27.38 25.53 45.19
CA MET A 62 27.06 25.58 46.62
C MET A 62 27.88 24.55 47.41
N GLU A 63 29.10 24.25 46.95
CA GLU A 63 30.08 23.51 47.73
C GLU A 63 30.23 24.12 49.12
N THR A 64 30.12 23.25 50.10
CA THR A 64 30.03 23.46 51.55
C THR A 64 31.28 24.12 52.13
N ASP A 65 31.17 25.38 52.55
CA ASP A 65 32.05 25.97 53.56
C ASP A 65 31.47 25.69 54.96
N GLU A 66 31.56 24.44 55.40
CA GLU A 66 31.47 24.08 56.83
C GLU A 66 32.83 23.53 57.26
N LYS A 67 33.78 24.44 57.51
CA LYS A 67 35.03 24.11 58.19
C LYS A 67 35.18 24.99 59.43
N GLU A 68 34.92 24.35 60.58
CA GLU A 68 35.43 24.63 61.92
C GLU A 68 36.06 26.02 62.16
N GLU A 69 35.28 27.00 62.63
CA GLU A 69 35.78 28.30 63.11
C GLU A 69 35.48 28.59 64.61
N ASP A 70 35.35 27.57 65.47
CA ASP A 70 34.97 27.81 66.88
C ASP A 70 36.14 28.05 67.86
N GLN A 71 37.39 27.99 67.41
CA GLN A 71 38.55 28.17 68.31
C GLN A 71 38.76 29.61 68.86
N PRO A 72 38.51 30.71 68.13
CA PRO A 72 38.79 32.07 68.62
C PRO A 72 37.80 32.57 69.69
N TYR A 73 36.55 32.12 69.65
CA TYR A 73 35.48 32.59 70.55
C TYR A 73 35.62 32.01 71.95
N LEU A 74 36.03 30.74 72.08
CA LEU A 74 36.22 30.08 73.38
C LEU A 74 37.35 30.71 74.21
N TYR A 75 38.43 31.16 73.56
CA TYR A 75 39.54 31.84 74.23
C TYR A 75 39.13 33.23 74.75
N TYR A 76 38.31 33.95 73.99
CA TYR A 76 37.81 35.28 74.37
C TYR A 76 36.78 35.22 75.52
N PHE A 77 35.93 34.18 75.55
CA PHE A 77 34.95 33.95 76.62
C PHE A 77 35.61 33.59 77.97
N LEU A 78 36.66 32.75 77.94
CA LEU A 78 37.45 32.44 79.14
C LEU A 78 38.17 33.67 79.71
N PHE A 79 38.59 34.61 78.87
CA PHE A 79 39.23 35.84 79.35
C PHE A 79 38.28 36.77 80.12
N GLN A 80 37.01 36.85 79.71
CA GLN A 80 36.02 37.76 80.32
C GLN A 80 35.43 37.25 81.65
N THR A 81 35.36 35.94 81.85
CA THR A 81 34.75 35.33 83.04
C THR A 81 35.70 35.18 84.23
N ASN A 82 37.01 35.40 84.02
CA ASN A 82 38.05 35.34 85.05
C ASN A 82 38.04 36.53 86.05
N GLY A 83 37.10 37.48 85.95
CA GLY A 83 37.08 38.71 86.76
C GLY A 83 35.77 39.10 87.43
N HIS A 84 34.65 38.42 87.19
CA HIS A 84 33.36 38.77 87.78
C HIS A 84 32.53 37.51 88.02
N LEU A 85 32.46 37.05 89.27
CA LEU A 85 31.56 35.97 89.69
C LEU A 85 30.15 36.57 89.86
N PRO A 86 29.16 36.19 89.02
CA PRO A 86 27.76 36.44 89.32
C PRO A 86 27.38 35.69 90.60
N GLY A 87 26.39 36.17 91.35
CA GLY A 87 25.89 35.44 92.52
C GLY A 87 25.49 34.01 92.14
N ASN A 88 25.72 33.04 93.04
CA ASN A 88 25.50 31.60 92.78
C ASN A 88 24.12 31.25 92.17
N GLY A 89 23.09 32.09 92.36
CA GLY A 89 21.79 31.95 91.72
C GLY A 89 21.80 32.24 90.21
N ASP A 90 22.41 33.32 89.77
CA ASP A 90 22.45 33.72 88.35
C ASP A 90 23.35 32.79 87.52
N LEU A 91 24.43 32.27 88.13
CA LEU A 91 25.27 31.24 87.52
C LEU A 91 24.48 29.95 87.24
N SER A 92 23.62 29.53 88.16
CA SER A 92 22.82 28.31 87.97
C SER A 92 21.75 28.45 86.88
N VAL A 93 21.16 29.64 86.74
CA VAL A 93 20.16 29.94 85.69
C VAL A 93 20.81 30.02 84.32
N LEU A 94 21.96 30.70 84.20
CA LEU A 94 22.71 30.77 82.94
C LEU A 94 23.25 29.39 82.53
N THR A 95 23.69 28.57 83.50
CA THR A 95 24.13 27.20 83.21
C THR A 95 22.97 26.36 82.67
N GLY A 96 21.78 26.42 83.30
CA GLY A 96 20.59 25.73 82.80
C GLY A 96 20.16 26.22 81.41
N GLN A 97 20.20 27.54 81.15
CA GLN A 97 19.87 28.08 79.84
C GLN A 97 20.86 27.64 78.75
N VAL A 98 22.16 27.59 79.05
CA VAL A 98 23.17 27.08 78.11
C VAL A 98 23.00 25.57 77.88
N GLU A 99 22.62 24.80 78.89
CA GLU A 99 22.29 23.38 78.74
C GLU A 99 21.06 23.17 77.84
N ASP A 100 19.98 23.93 78.06
CA ASP A 100 18.76 23.91 77.24
C ASP A 100 19.02 24.36 75.78
N GLU A 101 19.78 25.44 75.59
CA GLU A 101 20.19 25.91 74.27
C GLU A 101 21.10 24.89 73.57
N GLY A 102 21.99 24.23 74.31
CA GLY A 102 22.83 23.16 73.80
C GLY A 102 22.04 21.93 73.37
N GLU A 103 20.95 21.58 74.07
CA GLU A 103 20.02 20.52 73.64
C GLU A 103 19.30 20.89 72.36
N LYS A 104 18.79 22.12 72.26
CA LYS A 104 18.14 22.61 71.05
C LYS A 104 19.07 22.62 69.83
N ILE A 105 20.35 22.94 70.02
CA ILE A 105 21.35 22.87 68.95
C ILE A 105 21.50 21.43 68.46
N ARG A 106 21.66 20.46 69.38
CA ARG A 106 21.77 19.04 69.01
C ARG A 106 20.54 18.52 68.26
N ASP A 107 19.35 18.91 68.69
CA ASP A 107 18.11 18.54 67.99
C ASP A 107 18.06 19.10 66.57
N LEU A 108 18.49 20.36 66.38
CA LEU A 108 18.55 20.99 65.07
C LEU A 108 19.60 20.34 64.17
N GLU A 109 20.77 19.99 64.69
CA GLU A 109 21.81 19.24 63.97
C GLU A 109 21.29 17.88 63.51
N PHE A 110 20.58 17.15 64.38
CA PHE A 110 19.96 15.87 64.03
C PHE A 110 18.91 16.02 62.92
N CYS A 111 18.03 17.02 63.04
CA CYS A 111 17.03 17.30 61.99
C CYS A 111 17.68 17.69 60.66
N LEU A 112 18.76 18.47 60.70
CA LEU A 112 19.49 18.89 59.50
C LEU A 112 20.11 17.69 58.79
N GLU A 113 20.73 16.78 59.54
CA GLU A 113 21.30 15.56 58.98
C GLU A 113 20.22 14.64 58.37
N GLU A 114 19.08 14.47 59.05
CA GLU A 114 17.95 13.69 58.51
C GLU A 114 17.43 14.29 57.19
N HIS A 115 17.35 15.62 57.10
CA HIS A 115 16.97 16.30 55.85
C HIS A 115 18.03 16.13 54.76
N ARG A 116 19.32 16.12 55.10
CA ARG A 116 20.43 15.86 54.17
C ARG A 116 20.35 14.46 53.58
N GLU A 117 20.07 13.45 54.41
CA GLU A 117 19.88 12.07 53.96
C GLU A 117 18.66 11.92 53.03
N LYS A 118 17.52 12.50 53.39
CA LYS A 118 16.31 12.51 52.54
C LYS A 118 16.57 13.20 51.19
N LEU A 119 17.32 14.30 51.21
CA LEU A 119 17.71 15.01 50.00
C LEU A 119 18.58 14.12 49.10
N ASN A 120 19.57 13.41 49.66
CA ASN A 120 20.42 12.50 48.92
C ASN A 120 19.63 11.31 48.33
N ALA A 121 18.76 10.68 49.12
CA ALA A 121 17.90 9.60 48.62
C ALA A 121 17.00 10.06 47.46
N THR A 122 16.45 11.28 47.55
CA THR A 122 15.63 11.85 46.48
C THR A 122 16.45 12.15 45.22
N LYS A 123 17.69 12.65 45.38
CA LYS A 123 18.61 12.89 44.26
C LYS A 123 18.95 11.59 43.52
N GLU A 124 19.23 10.51 44.25
CA GLU A 124 19.54 9.20 43.66
C GLU A 124 18.36 8.63 42.86
N ILE A 125 17.15 8.69 43.42
CA ILE A 125 15.94 8.25 42.72
C ILE A 125 15.72 9.07 41.44
N LEU A 126 15.88 10.39 41.50
CA LEU A 126 15.72 11.25 40.33
C LEU A 126 16.74 10.93 39.23
N GLN A 127 18.00 10.67 39.62
CA GLN A 127 19.05 10.29 38.68
C GLN A 127 18.75 8.95 38.01
N GLN A 128 18.26 7.95 38.76
CA GLN A 128 17.85 6.67 38.21
C GLN A 128 16.68 6.83 37.23
N GLU A 129 15.68 7.64 37.58
CA GLU A 129 14.52 7.90 36.73
C GLU A 129 14.94 8.60 35.42
N LEU A 130 15.88 9.54 35.49
CA LEU A 130 16.43 10.19 34.29
C LEU A 130 17.10 9.20 33.34
N LEU A 131 17.89 8.26 33.87
CA LEU A 131 18.52 7.20 33.06
C LEU A 131 17.48 6.28 32.41
N SER A 132 16.49 5.82 33.19
CA SER A 132 15.38 4.98 32.70
C SER A 132 14.55 5.68 31.62
N ARG A 133 14.25 6.97 31.84
CA ARG A 133 13.53 7.82 30.89
C ARG A 133 14.30 7.98 29.59
N THR A 134 15.60 8.26 29.67
CA THR A 134 16.48 8.41 28.51
C THR A 134 16.56 7.12 27.68
N PHE A 135 16.70 5.97 28.34
CA PHE A 135 16.70 4.67 27.66
C PHE A 135 15.38 4.40 26.94
N SER A 136 14.25 4.61 27.62
CA SER A 136 12.91 4.39 27.06
C SER A 136 12.60 5.33 25.90
N GLU A 137 13.01 6.59 26.01
CA GLU A 137 12.87 7.59 24.95
C GLU A 137 13.69 7.23 23.71
N THR A 138 14.93 6.77 23.90
CA THR A 138 15.78 6.28 22.80
C THR A 138 15.12 5.09 22.11
N ARG A 139 14.65 4.09 22.88
CA ARG A 139 13.99 2.90 22.33
C ARG A 139 12.72 3.24 21.55
N LYS A 140 11.95 4.23 22.01
CA LYS A 140 10.77 4.77 21.31
C LYS A 140 11.16 5.36 19.94
N LEU A 141 12.24 6.14 19.88
CA LEU A 141 12.75 6.71 18.62
C LEU A 141 13.17 5.62 17.64
N ASP A 142 13.89 4.59 18.10
CA ASP A 142 14.31 3.46 17.26
C ASP A 142 13.12 2.72 16.65
N LEU A 143 12.08 2.45 17.46
CA LEU A 143 10.85 1.80 16.98
C LEU A 143 10.10 2.67 15.98
N MET A 144 10.05 3.99 16.19
CA MET A 144 9.42 4.90 15.23
C MET A 144 10.17 4.91 13.89
N ALA A 145 11.51 4.84 13.90
CA ALA A 145 12.30 4.71 12.69
C ALA A 145 12.04 3.37 11.98
N GLU A 146 11.96 2.27 12.72
CA GLU A 146 11.62 0.94 12.17
C GLU A 146 10.21 0.92 11.55
N ILE A 147 9.21 1.46 12.23
CA ILE A 147 7.84 1.61 11.69
C ILE A 147 7.86 2.42 10.40
N SER A 148 8.64 3.50 10.35
CA SER A 148 8.73 4.35 9.17
C SER A 148 9.36 3.60 7.99
N ASN A 149 10.39 2.78 8.24
CA ASN A 149 11.00 1.92 7.23
C ASN A 149 10.03 0.82 6.74
N LEU A 150 9.30 0.18 7.66
CA LEU A 150 8.29 -0.81 7.31
C LEU A 150 7.17 -0.22 6.45
N LYS A 151 6.73 1.02 6.73
CA LYS A 151 5.75 1.73 5.89
C LYS A 151 6.27 1.94 4.47
N LEU A 152 7.53 2.37 4.30
CA LEU A 152 8.13 2.54 2.98
C LEU A 152 8.22 1.21 2.22
N LYS A 153 8.61 0.13 2.89
CA LYS A 153 8.63 -1.22 2.28
C LYS A 153 7.23 -1.69 1.89
N LEU A 154 6.23 -1.43 2.73
CA LEU A 154 4.85 -1.77 2.43
C LEU A 154 4.37 -1.06 1.16
N THR A 155 4.58 0.25 1.06
CA THR A 155 4.21 1.01 -0.16
C THR A 155 4.96 0.53 -1.41
N ALA A 156 6.23 0.14 -1.28
CA ALA A 156 6.98 -0.43 -2.40
C ALA A 156 6.37 -1.76 -2.87
N VAL A 157 6.04 -2.66 -1.94
CA VAL A 157 5.41 -3.96 -2.26
C VAL A 157 3.99 -3.77 -2.82
N GLU A 158 3.22 -2.82 -2.30
CA GLU A 158 1.89 -2.49 -2.83
C GLU A 158 1.95 -1.99 -4.27
N LYS A 159 2.95 -1.18 -4.61
CA LYS A 159 3.20 -0.73 -5.98
C LYS A 159 3.54 -1.90 -6.90
N ASP A 160 4.50 -2.74 -6.48
CA ASP A 160 4.90 -3.91 -7.28
C ASP A 160 3.70 -4.84 -7.53
N ARG A 161 2.85 -5.06 -6.51
CA ARG A 161 1.62 -5.85 -6.65
C ARG A 161 0.68 -5.27 -7.71
N LEU A 162 0.45 -3.95 -7.71
CA LEU A 162 -0.40 -3.29 -8.71
C LEU A 162 0.18 -3.45 -10.13
N ASP A 163 1.50 -3.32 -10.29
CA ASP A 163 2.18 -3.51 -11.58
C ASP A 163 2.03 -4.97 -12.08
N TYR A 164 2.00 -5.96 -11.18
CA TYR A 164 1.71 -7.35 -11.55
C TYR A 164 0.24 -7.57 -11.93
N GLU A 165 -0.70 -6.95 -11.22
CA GLU A 165 -2.13 -7.03 -11.54
C GLU A 165 -2.46 -6.45 -12.92
N ASP A 166 -1.79 -5.37 -13.31
CA ASP A 166 -1.95 -4.76 -14.64
C ASP A 166 -1.46 -5.70 -15.74
N LYS A 167 -0.24 -6.26 -15.61
CA LYS A 167 0.29 -7.25 -16.54
C LYS A 167 -0.56 -8.52 -16.62
N PHE A 168 -1.14 -8.93 -15.50
CA PHE A 168 -2.03 -10.09 -15.47
C PHE A 168 -3.29 -9.83 -16.29
N ARG A 169 -3.89 -8.64 -16.16
CA ARG A 169 -5.04 -8.21 -16.96
C ARG A 169 -4.72 -8.18 -18.46
N ASP A 170 -3.55 -7.67 -18.85
CA ASP A 170 -3.11 -7.70 -20.24
C ASP A 170 -3.00 -9.13 -20.79
N THR A 171 -2.48 -10.04 -19.96
CA THR A 171 -2.35 -11.46 -20.31
C THR A 171 -3.72 -12.12 -20.47
N GLU A 172 -4.67 -11.85 -19.56
CA GLU A 172 -6.06 -12.30 -19.69
C GLU A 172 -6.72 -11.80 -20.97
N GLY A 173 -6.47 -10.53 -21.35
CA GLY A 173 -6.93 -9.96 -22.61
C GLY A 173 -6.41 -10.71 -23.84
N LEU A 174 -5.11 -11.04 -23.87
CA LEU A 174 -4.52 -11.83 -24.95
C LEU A 174 -5.08 -13.26 -25.00
N ILE A 175 -5.35 -13.87 -23.85
CA ILE A 175 -5.98 -15.21 -23.80
C ILE A 175 -7.37 -15.17 -24.43
N GLN A 176 -8.17 -14.14 -24.11
CA GLN A 176 -9.50 -13.96 -24.71
C GLN A 176 -9.41 -13.77 -26.23
N GLU A 177 -8.46 -12.97 -26.72
CA GLU A 177 -8.24 -12.79 -28.16
C GLU A 177 -7.85 -14.10 -28.86
N ILE A 178 -7.00 -14.91 -28.23
CA ILE A 178 -6.64 -16.24 -28.74
C ILE A 178 -7.86 -17.15 -28.85
N ASP A 179 -8.74 -17.14 -27.85
CA ASP A 179 -9.94 -17.97 -27.85
C ASP A 179 -10.96 -17.51 -28.90
N ASP A 180 -11.13 -16.21 -29.10
CA ASP A 180 -11.96 -15.65 -30.17
C ASP A 180 -11.42 -16.02 -31.55
N LEU A 181 -10.10 -15.93 -31.76
CA LEU A 181 -9.44 -16.35 -33.00
C LEU A 181 -9.60 -17.87 -33.24
N ARG A 182 -9.50 -18.70 -32.20
CA ARG A 182 -9.72 -20.15 -32.30
C ARG A 182 -11.14 -20.50 -32.71
N LEU A 183 -12.13 -19.83 -32.11
CA LEU A 183 -13.53 -19.98 -32.52
C LEU A 183 -13.68 -19.59 -33.99
N LYS A 184 -13.07 -18.48 -34.41
CA LYS A 184 -13.17 -18.04 -35.80
C LYS A 184 -12.53 -19.00 -36.80
N VAL A 185 -11.37 -19.55 -36.47
CA VAL A 185 -10.70 -20.58 -37.28
C VAL A 185 -11.59 -21.83 -37.39
N SER A 186 -12.21 -22.27 -36.28
CA SER A 186 -13.13 -23.41 -36.29
C SER A 186 -14.36 -23.17 -37.19
N GLU A 187 -14.93 -21.97 -37.17
CA GLU A 187 -16.04 -21.60 -38.07
C GLU A 187 -15.59 -21.67 -39.53
N MET A 188 -14.44 -21.05 -39.85
CA MET A 188 -13.89 -21.04 -41.20
C MET A 188 -13.59 -22.45 -41.72
N ASP A 189 -13.07 -23.34 -40.88
CA ASP A 189 -12.82 -24.73 -41.25
C ASP A 189 -14.12 -25.49 -41.54
N SER A 190 -15.20 -25.20 -40.80
CA SER A 190 -16.51 -25.79 -41.05
C SER A 190 -17.09 -25.32 -42.40
N GLU A 191 -16.96 -24.03 -42.73
CA GLU A 191 -17.37 -23.47 -44.02
C GLU A 191 -16.54 -24.05 -45.16
N ARG A 192 -15.22 -24.14 -44.99
CA ARG A 192 -14.29 -24.75 -45.95
C ARG A 192 -14.70 -26.19 -46.27
N LEU A 193 -15.00 -26.99 -45.24
CA LEU A 193 -15.43 -28.38 -45.41
C LEU A 193 -16.79 -28.48 -46.14
N GLN A 194 -17.71 -27.55 -45.91
CA GLN A 194 -18.96 -27.48 -46.66
C GLN A 194 -18.72 -27.17 -48.14
N TYR A 195 -17.86 -26.19 -48.45
CA TYR A 195 -17.50 -25.88 -49.84
C TYR A 195 -16.79 -27.04 -50.52
N GLU A 196 -15.93 -27.76 -49.81
CA GLU A 196 -15.22 -28.94 -50.32
C GLU A 196 -16.20 -30.07 -50.70
N LYS A 197 -17.22 -30.32 -49.86
CA LYS A 197 -18.31 -31.27 -50.17
C LYS A 197 -19.13 -30.85 -51.40
N LYS A 198 -19.52 -29.57 -51.47
CA LYS A 198 -20.25 -29.03 -52.63
C LYS A 198 -19.43 -29.16 -53.92
N LEU A 199 -18.14 -28.82 -53.86
CA LEU A 199 -17.22 -28.95 -54.98
C LEU A 199 -17.06 -30.41 -55.43
N LYS A 200 -17.08 -31.36 -54.49
CA LYS A 200 -17.02 -32.79 -54.82
C LYS A 200 -18.28 -33.26 -55.56
N SER A 201 -19.47 -32.89 -55.07
CA SER A 201 -20.75 -33.20 -55.76
C SER A 201 -20.79 -32.65 -57.18
N THR A 202 -20.43 -31.37 -57.37
CA THR A 202 -20.47 -30.75 -58.70
C THR A 202 -19.45 -31.35 -59.67
N LYS A 203 -18.28 -31.77 -59.18
CA LYS A 203 -17.31 -32.53 -59.99
C LYS A 203 -17.86 -33.89 -60.44
N ASP A 204 -18.53 -34.61 -59.55
CA ASP A 204 -19.09 -35.93 -59.84
C ASP A 204 -20.28 -35.81 -60.82
N GLU A 205 -21.15 -34.81 -60.66
CA GLU A 205 -22.23 -34.49 -61.60
C GLU A 205 -21.68 -34.14 -63.00
N LEU A 206 -20.64 -33.30 -63.07
CA LEU A 206 -20.00 -32.93 -64.33
C LEU A 206 -19.37 -34.14 -65.03
N ALA A 207 -18.79 -35.08 -64.28
CA ALA A 207 -18.28 -36.33 -64.83
C ALA A 207 -19.40 -37.18 -65.45
N SER A 208 -20.53 -37.32 -64.75
CA SER A 208 -21.70 -38.06 -65.29
C SER A 208 -22.27 -37.41 -66.54
N LEU A 209 -22.37 -36.07 -66.58
CA LEU A 209 -22.84 -35.35 -67.77
C LEU A 209 -21.89 -35.49 -68.97
N LYS A 210 -20.57 -35.54 -68.73
CA LYS A 210 -19.57 -35.78 -69.78
C LYS A 210 -19.72 -37.17 -70.39
N GLU A 211 -19.90 -38.19 -69.56
CA GLU A 211 -20.13 -39.57 -70.02
C GLU A 211 -21.42 -39.67 -70.87
N GLN A 212 -22.51 -39.06 -70.40
CA GLN A 212 -23.76 -39.01 -71.16
C GLN A 212 -23.60 -38.27 -72.49
N LEU A 213 -22.82 -37.19 -72.54
CA LEU A 213 -22.53 -36.46 -73.78
C LEU A 213 -21.77 -37.33 -74.77
N GLU A 214 -20.73 -38.03 -74.32
CA GLU A 214 -19.93 -38.94 -75.16
C GLU A 214 -20.78 -40.10 -75.72
N GLU A 215 -21.67 -40.68 -74.90
CA GLU A 215 -22.62 -41.70 -75.35
C GLU A 215 -23.55 -41.15 -76.43
N LYS A 216 -24.13 -39.96 -76.24
CA LYS A 216 -24.98 -39.32 -77.25
C LYS A 216 -24.22 -38.97 -78.53
N GLU A 217 -22.98 -38.50 -78.44
CA GLU A 217 -22.14 -38.25 -79.61
C GLU A 217 -21.85 -39.53 -80.40
N SER A 218 -21.59 -40.64 -79.71
CA SER A 218 -21.39 -41.94 -80.34
C SER A 218 -22.65 -42.43 -81.06
N GLU A 219 -23.82 -42.24 -80.46
CA GLU A 219 -25.12 -42.59 -81.06
C GLU A 219 -25.43 -41.71 -82.28
N VAL A 220 -25.14 -40.41 -82.21
CA VAL A 220 -25.27 -39.50 -83.35
C VAL A 220 -24.35 -39.94 -84.49
N LYS A 221 -23.08 -40.27 -84.23
CA LYS A 221 -22.16 -40.81 -85.25
C LYS A 221 -22.71 -42.08 -85.89
N ARG A 222 -23.20 -43.04 -85.08
CA ARG A 222 -23.81 -44.29 -85.56
C ARG A 222 -25.04 -44.04 -86.43
N LEU A 223 -25.90 -43.12 -86.03
CA LEU A 223 -27.08 -42.73 -86.81
C LEU A 223 -26.69 -42.04 -88.13
N GLN A 224 -25.67 -41.18 -88.12
CA GLN A 224 -25.12 -40.54 -89.32
C GLN A 224 -24.57 -41.58 -90.31
N GLU A 225 -23.77 -42.54 -89.85
CA GLU A 225 -23.26 -43.65 -90.67
C GLU A 225 -24.40 -44.46 -91.30
N LYS A 226 -25.43 -44.80 -90.50
CA LYS A 226 -26.60 -45.54 -90.98
C LYS A 226 -27.39 -44.76 -92.05
N LEU A 227 -27.50 -43.44 -91.90
CA LEU A 227 -28.13 -42.55 -92.88
C LEU A 227 -27.35 -42.51 -94.19
N VAL A 228 -26.02 -42.40 -94.13
CA VAL A 228 -25.12 -42.44 -95.30
C VAL A 228 -25.23 -43.77 -96.05
N CYS A 229 -25.30 -44.89 -95.34
CA CYS A 229 -25.49 -46.21 -95.95
C CYS A 229 -26.83 -46.33 -96.68
N LYS A 230 -27.92 -45.80 -96.11
CA LYS A 230 -29.22 -45.75 -96.80
C LYS A 230 -29.16 -44.90 -98.08
N MET A 231 -28.49 -43.75 -98.05
CA MET A 231 -28.30 -42.91 -99.25
C MET A 231 -27.40 -43.54 -100.32
N LYS A 232 -26.59 -44.55 -99.98
CA LYS A 232 -25.77 -45.32 -100.94
C LYS A 232 -26.49 -46.56 -101.50
N GLY A 233 -27.44 -47.13 -100.74
CA GLY A 233 -28.25 -48.29 -101.16
C GLY A 233 -29.51 -47.90 -101.93
N GLU A 234 -30.06 -46.73 -101.67
CA GLU A 234 -30.95 -46.05 -102.61
C GLU A 234 -30.08 -45.29 -103.60
N GLY A 235 -29.89 -45.86 -104.79
CA GLY A 235 -29.42 -45.08 -105.93
C GLY A 235 -30.20 -43.76 -105.97
N VAL A 236 -29.45 -42.67 -106.06
CA VAL A 236 -29.95 -41.32 -106.31
C VAL A 236 -30.86 -41.36 -107.54
N GLU A 237 -32.16 -41.52 -107.30
CA GLU A 237 -33.25 -41.22 -108.23
C GLU A 237 -34.03 -39.99 -107.75
N ILE A 238 -33.43 -39.15 -106.89
CA ILE A 238 -34.03 -37.89 -106.44
C ILE A 238 -33.83 -36.78 -107.49
N VAL A 239 -32.91 -36.94 -108.44
CA VAL A 239 -32.81 -36.04 -109.61
C VAL A 239 -33.91 -36.31 -110.66
N ASP A 240 -34.52 -37.50 -110.70
CA ASP A 240 -35.57 -37.83 -111.68
C ASP A 240 -36.99 -37.51 -111.16
N ARG A 241 -37.24 -37.60 -109.85
CA ARG A 241 -38.56 -37.27 -109.28
C ARG A 241 -38.87 -35.77 -109.31
N GLY A 242 -37.87 -34.91 -109.09
CA GLY A 242 -38.02 -33.46 -109.25
C GLY A 242 -38.27 -33.03 -110.70
N LYS A 243 -37.59 -33.67 -111.68
CA LYS A 243 -37.82 -33.42 -113.10
C LYS A 243 -39.17 -33.95 -113.58
N LYS A 244 -39.64 -35.11 -113.13
CA LYS A 244 -40.99 -35.62 -113.45
C LYS A 244 -42.11 -34.78 -112.84
N ILE A 245 -41.94 -34.24 -111.63
CA ILE A 245 -42.95 -33.36 -111.02
C ILE A 245 -42.99 -32.01 -111.76
N TYR A 246 -41.84 -31.42 -112.11
CA TYR A 246 -41.81 -30.22 -112.95
C TYR A 246 -42.36 -30.46 -114.37
N PHE A 247 -42.05 -31.58 -115.01
CA PHE A 247 -42.51 -31.89 -116.36
C PHE A 247 -44.02 -32.21 -116.41
N THR A 248 -44.55 -32.92 -115.40
CA THR A 248 -45.99 -33.17 -115.28
C THR A 248 -46.77 -31.88 -115.00
N PHE A 249 -46.23 -31.00 -114.15
CA PHE A 249 -46.87 -29.71 -113.84
C PHE A 249 -46.87 -28.75 -115.04
N VAL A 250 -45.82 -28.77 -115.87
CA VAL A 250 -45.71 -27.93 -117.08
C VAL A 250 -46.61 -28.42 -118.23
N ILE A 251 -46.89 -29.72 -118.33
CA ILE A 251 -47.81 -30.27 -119.35
C ILE A 251 -49.29 -30.07 -118.99
N SER A 252 -49.64 -29.96 -117.71
CA SER A 252 -51.04 -29.69 -117.30
C SER A 252 -51.49 -28.23 -117.46
N PHE A 253 -50.62 -27.33 -117.92
CA PHE A 253 -50.89 -25.89 -118.07
C PHE A 253 -50.77 -25.36 -119.51
N PHE A 254 -50.67 -26.24 -120.52
CA PHE A 254 -50.81 -25.94 -121.95
C PHE A 254 -51.81 -26.89 -122.59
#